data_AF-A0A512CB21-F1
#
_entry.id   AF-A0A512CB21-F1
#
_cell.length_a   1.000
_cell.length_b   1.000
_cell.length_c   1.000
_cell.angle_alpha   90.00
_cell.angle_beta   90.00
_cell.angle_gamma   90.00
#
_symmetry.space_group_name_H-M   'P 1'
#
loop_
_entity.id
_entity.type
_entity.pdbx_description
1 polymer ?
#
loop_
_entity_poly.entity_id
_entity_poly.type
_entity_poly.pdbx_seq_one_letter_code
_entity_poly.pdbx_strand_id
1 'polypeptide(L)'
;MRQPSLIDIISVILVTFAIVSCKQVSNSEGKVKTLPEVEQAFNQKEAVLNGEKPTANTPISNELSFLKAFNEKYPYEIKLLEEPVIKKRLEKMLGPQYAFVKSIWEVETPITIVDGMFYAWGMQAHSGGDPGAVLMADLNKNVLYVGIRKKEDEQFYSEDGSPVPQKLQDWADEQ
;
A
#
# COMPACT_ATOMS: atom_id res chain seq x y z
N MET A 1 -25.76 13.73 45.11
CA MET A 1 -26.76 14.81 44.96
C MET A 1 -26.13 16.10 45.52
N ARG A 2 -26.24 17.22 44.77
CA ARG A 2 -25.57 18.55 44.86
C ARG A 2 -24.22 18.68 44.13
N GLN A 3 -23.94 19.69 43.30
CA GLN A 3 -24.64 20.57 42.31
C GLN A 3 -23.51 21.25 41.49
N PRO A 4 -23.67 21.58 40.19
CA PRO A 4 -22.63 22.22 39.39
C PRO A 4 -22.72 23.77 39.41
N SER A 5 -21.60 24.48 39.26
CA SER A 5 -21.57 25.94 39.13
C SER A 5 -21.33 26.40 37.68
N LEU A 6 -22.33 27.09 37.13
CA LEU A 6 -22.33 27.93 35.94
C LEU A 6 -21.67 29.27 36.25
N ILE A 7 -20.69 29.73 35.44
CA ILE A 7 -20.66 31.11 34.88
C ILE A 7 -19.94 31.06 33.52
N ASP A 8 -20.69 31.47 32.51
CA ASP A 8 -20.35 31.67 31.10
C ASP A 8 -19.36 32.82 30.85
N ILE A 9 -18.44 32.69 29.89
CA ILE A 9 -18.12 33.81 28.98
C ILE A 9 -18.04 33.29 27.54
N ILE A 10 -19.08 33.67 26.83
CA ILE A 10 -19.32 33.67 25.39
C ILE A 10 -18.15 34.34 24.66
N SER A 11 -17.56 33.69 23.66
CA SER A 11 -16.88 34.38 22.57
C SER A 11 -17.34 33.80 21.24
N VAL A 12 -18.50 34.31 20.81
CA VAL A 12 -19.00 34.20 19.44
C VAL A 12 -18.07 35.03 18.55
N ILE A 13 -17.29 34.37 17.69
CA ILE A 13 -16.80 35.00 16.46
C ILE A 13 -17.30 34.17 15.30
N LEU A 14 -18.41 34.66 14.76
CA LEU A 14 -19.09 34.22 13.57
C LEU A 14 -18.55 35.10 12.44
N VAL A 15 -17.70 34.54 11.58
CA VAL A 15 -17.43 35.14 10.26
C VAL A 15 -17.64 34.06 9.22
N THR A 16 -18.84 34.09 8.64
CA THR A 16 -19.24 33.36 7.45
C THR A 16 -19.03 34.24 6.21
N PHE A 17 -19.20 33.57 5.05
CA PHE A 17 -19.22 34.04 3.64
C PHE A 17 -17.88 33.92 2.92
N ALA A 18 -17.68 32.80 2.20
CA ALA A 18 -18.12 32.51 0.82
C ALA A 18 -17.26 33.30 -0.19
N ILE A 19 -16.75 32.75 -1.30
CA ILE A 19 -17.46 32.04 -2.36
C ILE A 19 -16.44 31.26 -3.21
N VAL A 20 -16.90 30.15 -3.78
CA VAL A 20 -16.28 29.32 -4.82
C VAL A 20 -16.04 30.12 -6.10
N SER A 21 -14.90 29.90 -6.79
CA SER A 21 -14.82 30.12 -8.24
C SER A 21 -13.78 29.21 -8.92
N CYS A 22 -14.09 28.86 -10.17
CA CYS A 22 -13.71 27.68 -10.92
C CYS A 22 -12.26 27.63 -11.45
N LYS A 23 -11.69 26.42 -11.37
CA LYS A 23 -11.08 25.62 -12.46
C LYS A 23 -10.76 26.36 -13.77
N GLN A 24 -9.46 26.43 -14.13
CA GLN A 24 -8.99 26.26 -15.51
C GLN A 24 -7.56 25.71 -15.58
N VAL A 25 -7.39 24.83 -16.57
CA VAL A 25 -6.18 24.22 -17.10
C VAL A 25 -5.32 25.27 -17.81
N SER A 26 -3.99 25.17 -17.68
CA SER A 26 -2.98 25.27 -18.77
C SER A 26 -1.60 25.54 -18.14
N ASN A 27 -0.68 24.57 -18.20
CA ASN A 27 0.29 24.28 -19.27
C ASN A 27 1.45 25.31 -19.38
N SER A 28 2.58 24.90 -18.81
CA SER A 28 3.97 25.10 -19.23
C SER A 28 4.26 26.16 -20.30
N GLU A 29 4.93 27.25 -19.90
CA GLU A 29 5.68 28.12 -20.79
C GLU A 29 7.01 27.43 -21.19
N GLY A 30 6.98 26.72 -22.32
CA GLY A 30 8.16 26.22 -23.01
C GLY A 30 8.21 26.79 -24.42
N LYS A 31 8.82 27.96 -24.56
CA LYS A 31 9.08 28.65 -25.83
C LYS A 31 10.31 28.03 -26.51
N VAL A 32 10.14 27.17 -27.52
CA VAL A 32 11.14 27.03 -28.60
C VAL A 32 10.44 26.82 -29.94
N LYS A 33 10.92 27.62 -30.88
CA LYS A 33 10.45 27.85 -32.25
C LYS A 33 10.61 26.61 -33.14
N THR A 34 9.56 26.36 -33.91
CA THR A 34 9.52 26.00 -35.34
C THR A 34 10.77 25.34 -35.97
N LEU A 35 10.55 24.09 -36.38
CA LEU A 35 10.95 23.35 -37.60
C LEU A 35 11.99 23.97 -38.55
N PRO A 36 12.80 23.10 -39.16
CA PRO A 36 12.47 22.77 -40.55
C PRO A 36 12.24 21.28 -40.81
N GLU A 37 11.29 21.11 -41.71
CA GLU A 37 10.84 19.97 -42.47
C GLU A 37 11.98 19.22 -43.19
N VAL A 38 11.99 17.89 -43.06
CA VAL A 38 12.45 17.00 -44.13
C VAL A 38 11.52 15.79 -44.16
N GLU A 39 10.81 15.68 -45.27
CA GLU A 39 9.98 14.56 -45.66
C GLU A 39 10.77 13.25 -45.63
N GLN A 40 10.13 12.15 -45.21
CA GLN A 40 10.31 10.86 -45.89
C GLN A 40 9.17 9.90 -45.55
N ALA A 41 8.42 9.58 -46.60
CA ALA A 41 7.31 8.65 -46.59
C ALA A 41 7.79 7.21 -46.38
N PHE A 42 7.08 6.44 -45.54
CA PHE A 42 6.99 5.00 -45.72
C PHE A 42 5.56 4.55 -45.42
N ASN A 43 4.87 4.20 -46.49
CA ASN A 43 3.53 3.65 -46.51
C ASN A 43 3.66 2.15 -46.79
N GLN A 44 3.10 1.30 -45.92
CA GLN A 44 2.73 -0.12 -46.13
C GLN A 44 2.41 -0.74 -44.76
N LYS A 45 1.40 -1.55 -44.53
CA LYS A 45 0.18 -1.98 -45.23
C LYS A 45 -0.55 -2.81 -44.17
N GLU A 46 -1.85 -2.59 -43.98
CA GLU A 46 -2.68 -3.43 -43.11
C GLU A 46 -2.74 -4.87 -43.65
N ALA A 47 -2.61 -5.84 -42.76
CA ALA A 47 -3.11 -7.20 -42.97
C ALA A 47 -3.71 -7.70 -41.66
N VAL A 48 -5.00 -8.02 -41.76
CA VAL A 48 -5.88 -8.55 -40.72
C VAL A 48 -5.74 -10.07 -40.63
N LEU A 49 -6.00 -10.58 -39.42
CA LEU A 49 -6.29 -11.97 -39.01
C LEU A 49 -5.12 -12.96 -38.90
N ASN A 50 -4.79 -13.31 -37.66
CA ASN A 50 -5.24 -14.59 -37.14
C ASN A 50 -5.42 -14.52 -35.62
N GLY A 51 -6.63 -14.83 -35.18
CA GLY A 51 -6.93 -15.06 -33.77
C GLY A 51 -6.32 -16.39 -33.36
N GLU A 52 -5.27 -16.32 -32.54
CA GLU A 52 -4.89 -17.42 -31.68
C GLU A 52 -4.99 -16.90 -30.25
N LYS A 53 -6.03 -17.37 -29.55
CA LYS A 53 -6.19 -17.20 -28.11
C LYS A 53 -4.95 -17.81 -27.45
N PRO A 54 -4.09 -17.05 -26.74
CA PRO A 54 -3.06 -17.66 -25.93
C PRO A 54 -3.77 -18.28 -24.73
N THR A 55 -4.07 -19.57 -24.83
CA THR A 55 -4.31 -20.38 -23.63
C THR A 55 -2.92 -20.69 -23.08
N ALA A 56 -2.31 -19.66 -22.50
CA ALA A 56 -1.05 -19.79 -21.79
C ALA A 56 -1.37 -20.38 -20.41
N ASN A 57 -1.40 -21.71 -20.32
CA ASN A 57 -1.13 -22.40 -19.06
C ASN A 57 0.38 -22.32 -18.76
N THR A 58 0.93 -21.11 -18.79
CA THR A 58 2.22 -20.83 -18.19
C THR A 58 2.00 -20.94 -16.69
N PRO A 59 2.73 -21.81 -15.97
CA PRO A 59 2.65 -21.82 -14.51
C PRO A 59 2.91 -20.39 -14.04
N ILE A 60 1.96 -19.82 -13.31
CA ILE A 60 2.12 -18.50 -12.70
C ILE A 60 3.42 -18.58 -11.92
N SER A 61 4.45 -17.89 -12.41
CA SER A 61 5.72 -17.81 -11.70
C SER A 61 5.41 -17.20 -10.34
N ASN A 62 5.63 -17.97 -9.29
CA ASN A 62 5.35 -17.52 -7.94
C ASN A 62 6.44 -16.54 -7.51
N GLU A 63 6.17 -15.26 -7.76
CA GLU A 63 7.09 -14.16 -7.49
C GLU A 63 7.39 -14.01 -5.99
N LEU A 64 6.64 -14.62 -5.07
CA LEU A 64 6.90 -14.59 -3.62
C LEU A 64 7.68 -15.80 -3.10
N SER A 65 7.98 -16.79 -3.95
CA SER A 65 8.65 -18.02 -3.52
C SER A 65 10.02 -17.79 -2.87
N PHE A 66 10.70 -16.69 -3.20
CA PHE A 66 11.98 -16.31 -2.59
C PHE A 66 11.88 -16.02 -1.09
N LEU A 67 10.70 -15.61 -0.59
CA LEU A 67 10.49 -15.31 0.83
C LEU A 67 10.76 -16.51 1.75
N LYS A 68 10.68 -17.75 1.23
CA LYS A 68 11.00 -18.98 1.97
C LYS A 68 12.41 -18.98 2.57
N ALA A 69 13.35 -18.25 1.97
CA ALA A 69 14.73 -18.17 2.42
C ALA A 69 14.94 -17.23 3.62
N PHE A 70 13.88 -16.56 4.09
CA PHE A 70 13.96 -15.52 5.13
C PHE A 70 13.34 -15.93 6.46
N ASN A 71 12.97 -17.20 6.64
CA ASN A 71 12.54 -17.68 7.95
C ASN A 71 13.61 -17.35 9.02
N GLU A 72 13.16 -16.87 10.19
CA GLU A 72 13.98 -16.46 11.34
C GLU A 72 14.85 -15.21 11.12
N LYS A 73 14.84 -14.61 9.92
CA LYS A 73 15.52 -13.33 9.69
C LYS A 73 14.68 -12.15 10.14
N TYR A 74 15.33 -11.05 10.47
CA TYR A 74 14.65 -9.79 10.74
C TYR A 74 14.32 -9.05 9.42
N PRO A 75 13.15 -8.39 9.33
CA PRO A 75 12.81 -7.59 8.15
C PRO A 75 13.86 -6.54 7.76
N TYR A 76 14.57 -5.92 8.70
CA TYR A 76 15.64 -4.96 8.42
C TYR A 76 16.83 -5.59 7.71
N GLU A 77 17.17 -6.85 8.02
CA GLU A 77 18.34 -7.54 7.46
C GLU A 77 18.17 -7.76 5.95
N ILE A 78 16.93 -8.01 5.54
CA ILE A 78 16.57 -8.26 4.14
C ILE A 78 15.99 -7.02 3.45
N LYS A 79 15.85 -5.91 4.18
CA LYS A 79 15.16 -4.69 3.72
C LYS A 79 13.78 -5.01 3.14
N LEU A 80 12.97 -5.74 3.91
CA LEU A 80 11.73 -6.37 3.44
C LEU A 80 10.79 -5.39 2.74
N LEU A 81 10.60 -4.18 3.30
CA LEU A 81 9.70 -3.19 2.72
C LEU A 81 10.29 -2.52 1.48
N GLU A 82 11.61 -2.55 1.29
CA GLU A 82 12.32 -2.01 0.11
C GLU A 82 12.57 -3.05 -0.97
N GLU A 83 12.35 -4.35 -0.68
CA GLU A 83 12.53 -5.41 -1.65
C GLU A 83 11.66 -5.12 -2.89
N PRO A 84 12.23 -5.09 -4.12
CA PRO A 84 11.53 -4.62 -5.31
C PRO A 84 10.15 -5.26 -5.58
N VAL A 85 10.00 -6.57 -5.40
CA VAL A 85 8.73 -7.28 -5.62
C VAL A 85 7.72 -6.90 -4.53
N ILE A 86 8.12 -6.93 -3.26
CA ILE A 86 7.27 -6.57 -2.12
C ILE A 86 6.86 -5.10 -2.20
N LYS A 87 7.83 -4.19 -2.32
CA LYS A 87 7.60 -2.75 -2.42
C LYS A 87 6.57 -2.41 -3.48
N LYS A 88 6.74 -2.91 -4.70
CA LYS A 88 5.84 -2.63 -5.82
C LYS A 88 4.41 -3.07 -5.53
N ARG A 89 4.24 -4.23 -4.91
CA ARG A 89 2.92 -4.78 -4.57
C ARG A 89 2.27 -4.02 -3.41
N LEU A 90 3.04 -3.67 -2.39
CA LEU A 90 2.58 -2.84 -1.28
C LEU A 90 2.19 -1.44 -1.72
N GLU A 91 2.98 -0.77 -2.55
CA GLU A 91 2.64 0.55 -3.10
C GLU A 91 1.34 0.51 -3.89
N LYS A 92 1.13 -0.55 -4.68
CA LYS A 92 -0.11 -0.75 -5.45
C LYS A 92 -1.31 -1.01 -4.53
N MET A 93 -1.17 -1.85 -3.52
CA MET A 93 -2.26 -2.27 -2.64
C MET A 93 -2.64 -1.20 -1.61
N LEU A 94 -1.65 -0.55 -1.01
CA LEU A 94 -1.83 0.37 0.12
C LEU A 94 -1.92 1.84 -0.32
N GLY A 95 -1.39 2.17 -1.51
CA GLY A 95 -1.29 3.55 -1.96
C GLY A 95 -0.53 4.41 -0.93
N PRO A 96 -1.09 5.56 -0.48
CA PRO A 96 -0.45 6.42 0.51
C PRO A 96 -0.11 5.74 1.84
N GLN A 97 -0.86 4.70 2.23
CA GLN A 97 -0.65 3.99 3.49
C GLN A 97 0.68 3.24 3.54
N TYR A 98 1.30 2.93 2.39
CA TYR A 98 2.62 2.31 2.36
C TYR A 98 3.68 3.19 3.05
N ALA A 99 3.65 4.51 2.84
CA ALA A 99 4.57 5.43 3.51
C ALA A 99 4.34 5.46 5.03
N PHE A 100 3.08 5.34 5.46
CA PHE A 100 2.74 5.22 6.88
C PHE A 100 3.31 3.92 7.48
N VAL A 101 3.07 2.77 6.84
CA VAL A 101 3.61 1.47 7.28
C VAL A 101 5.13 1.54 7.46
N LYS A 102 5.85 2.11 6.49
CA LYS A 102 7.30 2.31 6.62
C LYS A 102 7.69 3.17 7.81
N SER A 103 6.96 4.27 8.02
CA SER A 103 7.27 5.23 9.09
C SER A 103 7.07 4.67 10.49
N ILE A 104 6.21 3.66 10.64
CA ILE A 104 5.95 3.02 11.93
C ILE A 104 6.73 1.73 12.11
N TRP A 105 7.52 1.26 11.14
CA TRP A 105 8.21 -0.04 11.23
C TRP A 105 9.58 0.11 11.91
N GLU A 106 9.58 0.45 13.20
CA GLU A 106 10.80 0.78 13.96
C GLU A 106 11.26 -0.36 14.88
N VAL A 107 10.31 -1.09 15.45
CA VAL A 107 10.53 -2.31 16.24
C VAL A 107 9.88 -3.47 15.52
N GLU A 108 10.59 -4.58 15.40
CA GLU A 108 10.16 -5.72 14.61
C GLU A 108 10.60 -7.05 15.24
N THR A 109 9.92 -8.13 14.86
CA THR A 109 10.26 -9.49 15.27
C THR A 109 10.83 -10.29 14.11
N PRO A 110 11.54 -11.40 14.37
CA PRO A 110 11.93 -12.33 13.31
C PRO A 110 10.73 -12.76 12.47
N ILE A 111 10.97 -12.88 11.16
CA ILE A 111 10.02 -13.43 10.19
C ILE A 111 9.74 -14.89 10.56
N THR A 112 8.46 -15.26 10.50
CA THR A 112 8.04 -16.65 10.67
C THR A 112 7.41 -17.18 9.39
N ILE A 113 7.72 -18.43 9.04
CA ILE A 113 7.12 -19.13 7.90
C ILE A 113 6.58 -20.45 8.39
N VAL A 114 5.25 -20.59 8.39
CA VAL A 114 4.54 -21.80 8.86
C VAL A 114 3.49 -22.17 7.83
N ASP A 115 3.48 -23.44 7.40
CA ASP A 115 2.50 -23.97 6.43
C ASP A 115 2.37 -23.16 5.12
N GLY A 116 3.49 -22.59 4.67
CA GLY A 116 3.52 -21.76 3.46
C GLY A 116 2.98 -20.34 3.67
N MET A 117 2.70 -19.93 4.91
CA MET A 117 2.36 -18.56 5.28
C MET A 117 3.60 -17.85 5.80
N PHE A 118 4.02 -16.79 5.10
CA PHE A 118 5.00 -15.82 5.59
C PHE A 118 4.30 -14.83 6.54
N TYR A 119 4.97 -14.45 7.62
CA TYR A 119 4.50 -13.46 8.57
C TYR A 119 5.66 -12.58 9.05
N ALA A 120 5.49 -11.27 8.90
CA ALA A 120 6.38 -10.24 9.43
C ALA A 120 5.55 -9.15 10.11
N TRP A 121 6.04 -8.62 11.22
CA TRP A 121 5.36 -7.60 12.02
C TRP A 121 6.33 -6.51 12.43
N GLY A 122 5.84 -5.26 12.42
CA GLY A 122 6.55 -4.11 12.93
C GLY A 122 5.61 -3.13 13.62
N MET A 123 6.17 -2.33 14.53
CA MET A 123 5.47 -1.30 15.29
C MET A 123 6.35 -0.10 15.58
N GLN A 124 5.71 1.02 15.90
CA GLN A 124 6.43 2.23 16.25
C GLN A 124 7.16 2.03 17.58
N ALA A 125 8.38 2.55 17.70
CA ALA A 125 9.15 2.45 18.92
C ALA A 125 8.46 3.22 20.05
N HIS A 126 8.52 2.66 21.26
CA HIS A 126 7.96 3.26 22.48
C HIS A 126 6.45 3.54 22.44
N SER A 127 5.72 2.93 21.52
CA SER A 127 4.27 3.14 21.34
C SER A 127 3.39 2.16 22.11
N GLY A 128 3.97 1.07 22.62
CA GLY A 128 3.23 -0.02 23.25
C GLY A 128 2.51 -0.93 22.26
N GLY A 129 2.82 -0.86 20.96
CA GLY A 129 2.21 -1.72 19.94
C GLY A 129 1.18 -1.05 19.04
N ASP A 130 0.92 0.25 19.25
CA ASP A 130 0.02 1.05 18.42
C ASP A 130 0.66 2.43 18.13
N PRO A 131 0.96 2.76 16.86
CA PRO A 131 0.60 2.03 15.64
C PRO A 131 1.48 0.81 15.35
N GLY A 132 0.89 -0.14 14.64
CA GLY A 132 1.54 -1.37 14.20
C GLY A 132 1.07 -1.82 12.82
N ALA A 133 1.88 -2.63 12.15
CA ALA A 133 1.52 -3.24 10.88
C ALA A 133 2.08 -4.67 10.76
N VAL A 134 1.27 -5.55 10.16
CA VAL A 134 1.67 -6.91 9.80
C VAL A 134 1.66 -7.05 8.29
N LEU A 135 2.67 -7.72 7.75
CA LEU A 135 2.74 -8.23 6.39
C LEU A 135 2.67 -9.75 6.42
N MET A 136 1.68 -10.32 5.74
CA MET A 136 1.59 -11.76 5.49
C MET A 136 1.64 -12.07 4.00
N ALA A 137 2.11 -13.27 3.67
CA ALA A 137 2.00 -13.79 2.32
C ALA A 137 1.56 -15.25 2.33
N ASP A 138 0.55 -15.59 1.52
CA ASP A 138 0.28 -16.98 1.16
C ASP A 138 1.21 -17.36 0.00
N LEU A 139 2.28 -18.07 0.34
CA LEU A 139 3.32 -18.47 -0.61
C LEU A 139 2.85 -19.57 -1.56
N ASN A 140 1.67 -20.16 -1.35
CA ASN A 140 1.10 -21.14 -2.29
C ASN A 140 0.19 -20.44 -3.31
N LYS A 141 -0.50 -19.39 -2.89
CA LYS A 141 -1.38 -18.58 -3.76
C LYS A 141 -0.67 -17.40 -4.40
N ASN A 142 0.54 -17.06 -3.95
CA ASN A 142 1.27 -15.86 -4.38
C ASN A 142 0.46 -14.58 -4.09
N VAL A 143 -0.08 -14.45 -2.87
CA VAL A 143 -0.95 -13.32 -2.45
C VAL A 143 -0.38 -12.66 -1.20
N LEU A 144 -0.37 -11.32 -1.17
CA LEU A 144 -0.03 -10.53 0.02
C LEU A 144 -1.27 -10.08 0.79
N TYR A 145 -1.11 -9.99 2.11
CA TYR A 145 -2.06 -9.41 3.04
C TYR A 145 -1.36 -8.42 3.95
N VAL A 146 -2.03 -7.34 4.32
CA VAL A 146 -1.50 -6.36 5.28
C VAL A 146 -2.57 -6.00 6.29
N GLY A 147 -2.19 -6.00 7.57
CA GLY A 147 -2.98 -5.41 8.65
C GLY A 147 -2.29 -4.13 9.10
N ILE A 148 -3.06 -3.06 9.30
CA ILE A 148 -2.57 -1.79 9.85
C ILE A 148 -3.47 -1.44 11.02
N ARG A 149 -2.85 -1.13 12.17
CA ARG A 149 -3.54 -0.68 13.38
C ARG A 149 -3.08 0.72 13.74
N LYS A 150 -4.04 1.61 14.05
CA LYS A 150 -3.79 3.00 14.45
C LYS A 150 -4.91 3.52 15.35
N LYS A 151 -4.62 3.75 16.63
CA LYS A 151 -5.56 4.35 17.61
C LYS A 151 -6.91 3.64 17.64
N GLU A 152 -6.90 2.33 17.86
CA GLU A 152 -8.09 1.46 17.88
C GLU A 152 -8.79 1.27 16.51
N ASP A 153 -8.34 1.93 15.45
CA ASP A 153 -8.79 1.64 14.08
C ASP A 153 -7.91 0.57 13.43
N GLU A 154 -8.56 -0.43 12.84
CA GLU A 154 -7.93 -1.53 12.12
C GLU A 154 -8.31 -1.51 10.65
N GLN A 155 -7.31 -1.72 9.79
CA GLN A 155 -7.48 -1.79 8.36
C GLN A 155 -6.79 -3.04 7.83
N PHE A 156 -7.56 -3.86 7.11
CA PHE A 156 -7.08 -5.07 6.48
C PHE A 156 -7.09 -4.93 4.96
N TYR A 157 -5.99 -5.36 4.34
CA TYR A 157 -5.78 -5.34 2.91
C TYR A 157 -5.48 -6.74 2.42
N SER A 158 -6.09 -7.08 1.29
CA SER A 158 -5.86 -8.32 0.56
C SER A 158 -5.62 -7.96 -0.89
N GLU A 159 -4.51 -8.42 -1.43
CA GLU A 159 -4.07 -8.02 -2.77
C GLU A 159 -5.01 -8.50 -3.87
N ASP A 160 -5.63 -9.66 -3.68
CA ASP A 160 -6.58 -10.27 -4.62
C ASP A 160 -8.05 -10.15 -4.17
N GLY A 161 -8.30 -9.48 -3.03
CA GLY A 161 -9.63 -9.35 -2.44
C GLY A 161 -10.13 -10.60 -1.72
N SER A 162 -9.31 -11.64 -1.57
CA SER A 162 -9.64 -12.81 -0.75
C SER A 162 -9.78 -12.44 0.74
N PRO A 163 -10.53 -13.23 1.53
CA PRO A 163 -10.58 -13.04 2.99
C PRO A 163 -9.18 -13.08 3.60
N VAL A 164 -8.93 -12.20 4.57
CA VAL A 164 -7.64 -12.15 5.25
C VAL A 164 -7.44 -13.36 6.20
N PRO A 165 -6.20 -13.87 6.35
CA PRO A 165 -5.91 -14.97 7.26
C PRO A 165 -6.35 -14.68 8.70
N GLN A 166 -6.84 -15.71 9.42
CA GLN A 166 -7.28 -15.57 10.81
C GLN A 166 -6.19 -14.99 11.72
N LYS A 167 -4.93 -15.44 11.56
CA LYS A 167 -3.77 -14.92 12.30
C LYS A 167 -3.58 -13.40 12.18
N LEU A 168 -4.03 -12.81 11.06
CA LEU A 168 -3.98 -11.36 10.89
C LEU A 168 -5.04 -10.64 11.72
N GLN A 169 -6.21 -11.25 11.87
CA GLN A 169 -7.30 -10.76 12.71
C GLN A 169 -6.94 -10.92 14.19
N ASP A 170 -6.43 -12.10 14.57
CA ASP A 170 -5.99 -12.39 15.94
C ASP A 170 -4.92 -11.39 16.41
N TRP A 171 -3.96 -11.05 15.55
CA TRP A 171 -2.95 -10.02 15.84
C TRP A 171 -3.57 -8.65 16.18
N ALA A 172 -4.68 -8.30 15.54
CA ALA A 172 -5.33 -7.02 15.75
C ALA A 172 -6.01 -6.97 17.14
N ASP A 173 -6.59 -8.10 17.55
CA ASP A 173 -7.23 -8.33 18.86
C ASP A 173 -6.25 -8.47 20.04
N GLU A 174 -4.97 -8.76 19.77
CA GLU A 174 -3.91 -8.81 20.80
C GLU A 174 -3.59 -7.38 21.30
N GLN A 175 -4.20 -7.03 22.44
CA GLN A 175 -4.00 -5.79 23.21
C GLN A 175 -3.58 -6.12 24.65
#